data_AF-A0A0H5PYE7-F1
#
_entry.id   AF-A0A0H5PYE7-F1
#
_cell.length_a   1.000
_cell.length_b   1.000
_cell.length_c   1.000
_cell.angle_alpha   90.00
_cell.angle_beta   90.00
_cell.angle_gamma   90.00
#
_symmetry.space_group_name_H-M   'P 1'
#
loop_
_entity.id
_entity.type
_entity.pdbx_description
1 polymer ?
#
loop_
_entity_poly.entity_id
_entity_poly.type
_entity_poly.pdbx_seq_one_letter_code
_entity_poly.pdbx_strand_id
1 'polypeptide(L)'
;MATKKPKNAEITGNLDRKYWVQKADPLIAMKSVPFTLGELKILDTYISRINAADDTRRTVIFTKEEYEELMGLSCANPRALQKHIKALLSRVPELYMPDDGYISFVLFEKAYYHKDEYGKPIIELTCTETSKDLFFCIGKYHYFKYALENVINLTRKASYLLYLHILTNRFRGEWELLLEELRDEVLDCKEQESYLAFKEFKRTVLDPAVKEVNAKTDCHFEYETIKRGRRVAKIKFIYHSQRLLVEDIVTSVSVENEEDDMDWEQVYGSEQLAILAEGCAYEFNKDEMEQISRVLVRIHIPKDRMSGSQIFGKQFYLREKYAALNAEASKKAQNNEKPIRNRFKYFLKMLEDDTFQPIAYSED
;
A
#
# COMPACT_ATOMS: atom_id res chain seq x y z
N MET A 1 -32.12 -35.35 -8.24
CA MET A 1 -32.30 -34.06 -8.97
C MET A 1 -32.38 -32.95 -7.93
N ALA A 2 -31.91 -31.74 -8.30
CA ALA A 2 -31.69 -30.57 -7.44
C ALA A 2 -30.30 -30.55 -6.77
N THR A 3 -29.55 -29.45 -6.72
CA THR A 3 -29.74 -28.08 -7.21
C THR A 3 -28.35 -27.46 -7.45
N LYS A 4 -28.21 -26.59 -8.46
CA LYS A 4 -26.96 -25.83 -8.68
C LYS A 4 -26.64 -24.98 -7.44
N LYS A 5 -25.40 -25.05 -6.95
CA LYS A 5 -24.87 -24.08 -5.98
C LYS A 5 -25.03 -22.67 -6.56
N PRO A 6 -25.54 -21.68 -5.79
CA PRO A 6 -25.69 -20.32 -6.28
C PRO A 6 -24.32 -19.68 -6.54
N LYS A 7 -24.27 -18.81 -7.55
CA LYS A 7 -23.09 -18.07 -8.01
C LYS A 7 -22.73 -16.86 -7.11
N ASN A 8 -22.67 -17.01 -5.79
CA ASN A 8 -22.16 -15.93 -4.92
C ASN A 8 -20.95 -16.43 -4.13
N ALA A 9 -19.77 -16.01 -4.55
CA ALA A 9 -18.47 -16.41 -4.02
C ALA A 9 -18.00 -15.45 -2.90
N GLU A 10 -18.69 -15.45 -1.77
CA GLU A 10 -18.33 -14.62 -0.61
C GLU A 10 -17.08 -15.18 0.09
N ILE A 11 -16.26 -14.31 0.68
CA ILE A 11 -15.07 -14.70 1.43
C ILE A 11 -15.46 -14.85 2.91
N THR A 12 -15.50 -16.07 3.43
CA THR A 12 -15.97 -16.38 4.78
C THR A 12 -14.83 -16.77 5.73
N GLY A 13 -14.82 -16.18 6.93
CA GLY A 13 -13.99 -16.55 8.07
C GLY A 13 -12.47 -16.50 7.85
N ASN A 14 -11.75 -17.24 8.70
CA ASN A 14 -10.30 -17.47 8.68
C ASN A 14 -9.48 -16.19 8.71
N LEU A 15 -9.75 -15.28 9.67
CA LEU A 15 -8.93 -14.09 9.86
C LEU A 15 -7.57 -14.48 10.47
N ASP A 16 -6.48 -14.13 9.79
CA ASP A 16 -5.13 -14.36 10.28
C ASP A 16 -4.34 -13.03 10.29
N ARG A 17 -3.57 -12.83 11.35
CA ARG A 17 -2.68 -11.67 11.55
C ARG A 17 -1.55 -11.64 10.52
N LYS A 18 -1.18 -12.81 9.98
CA LYS A 18 -0.13 -12.99 8.97
C LYS A 18 -0.57 -12.63 7.55
N TYR A 19 -1.85 -12.35 7.33
CA TYR A 19 -2.31 -11.99 5.99
C TYR A 19 -1.74 -10.67 5.51
N TRP A 20 -1.50 -10.63 4.21
CA TRP A 20 -1.05 -9.44 3.51
C TRP A 20 -2.22 -8.49 3.25
N VAL A 21 -2.00 -7.22 3.54
CA VAL A 21 -2.87 -6.11 3.15
C VAL A 21 -2.29 -5.47 1.91
N GLN A 22 -3.04 -5.46 0.81
CA GLN A 22 -2.67 -4.78 -0.43
C GLN A 22 -3.54 -3.53 -0.59
N LYS A 23 -2.98 -2.36 -0.29
CA LYS A 23 -3.74 -1.10 -0.22
C LYS A 23 -3.29 -0.14 -1.30
N ALA A 24 -4.22 0.27 -2.16
CA ALA A 24 -3.93 1.25 -3.20
C ALA A 24 -3.51 2.60 -2.59
N ASP A 25 -2.61 3.31 -3.26
CA ASP A 25 -2.13 4.62 -2.84
C ASP A 25 -3.26 5.64 -2.59
N PRO A 26 -4.30 5.76 -3.45
CA PRO A 26 -5.50 6.54 -3.13
C PRO A 26 -6.18 6.20 -1.81
N LEU A 27 -6.20 4.91 -1.41
CA LEU A 27 -6.82 4.48 -0.15
C LEU A 27 -5.99 4.93 1.06
N ILE A 28 -4.67 5.04 0.90
CA ILE A 28 -3.76 5.56 1.93
C ILE A 28 -3.83 7.09 1.97
N ALA A 29 -3.95 7.72 0.80
CA ALA A 29 -4.00 9.17 0.63
C ALA A 29 -5.35 9.81 0.95
N MET A 30 -6.32 9.09 1.53
CA MET A 30 -7.63 9.62 1.97
C MET A 30 -7.51 10.57 3.18
N LYS A 31 -6.80 11.68 3.01
CA LYS A 31 -6.49 12.68 4.05
C LYS A 31 -7.75 13.42 4.56
N SER A 32 -8.82 13.47 3.76
CA SER A 32 -10.03 14.23 4.08
C SER A 32 -11.00 13.50 5.02
N VAL A 33 -10.86 12.19 5.21
CA VAL A 33 -11.81 11.40 6.00
C VAL A 33 -11.23 11.11 7.39
N PRO A 34 -11.84 11.61 8.47
CA PRO A 34 -11.34 11.38 9.82
C PRO A 34 -11.76 10.00 10.32
N PHE A 35 -11.17 8.92 9.80
CA PHE A 35 -11.41 7.57 10.29
C PHE A 35 -10.94 7.42 11.74
N THR A 36 -11.67 6.64 12.53
CA THR A 36 -11.16 6.20 13.84
C THR A 36 -10.18 5.04 13.65
N LEU A 37 -9.33 4.77 14.66
CA LEU A 37 -8.42 3.61 14.60
C LEU A 37 -9.20 2.29 14.42
N GLY A 38 -10.37 2.15 15.05
CA GLY A 38 -11.20 0.97 14.90
C GLY A 38 -11.74 0.80 13.47
N GLU A 39 -12.16 1.89 12.85
CA GLU A 39 -12.60 1.88 11.45
C GLU A 39 -11.46 1.52 10.48
N LEU A 40 -10.26 2.07 10.70
CA LEU A 40 -9.07 1.75 9.90
C LEU A 40 -8.71 0.26 10.00
N LYS A 41 -8.74 -0.31 11.21
CA LYS A 41 -8.46 -1.73 11.41
C LYS A 41 -9.51 -2.65 10.79
N ILE A 42 -10.79 -2.28 10.82
CA ILE A 42 -11.85 -3.03 10.12
C ILE A 42 -11.63 -2.95 8.61
N LEU A 43 -11.25 -1.78 8.08
CA LEU A 43 -10.91 -1.61 6.67
C LEU A 43 -9.73 -2.51 6.27
N ASP A 44 -8.64 -2.54 7.04
CA ASP A 44 -7.50 -3.41 6.72
C ASP A 44 -7.83 -4.90 6.91
N THR A 45 -8.72 -5.25 7.84
CA THR A 45 -9.26 -6.61 7.97
C THR A 45 -10.01 -7.01 6.70
N TYR A 46 -10.86 -6.12 6.16
CA TYR A 46 -11.52 -6.34 4.88
C TYR A 46 -10.49 -6.51 3.73
N ILE A 47 -9.52 -5.59 3.64
CA ILE A 47 -8.49 -5.61 2.58
C ILE A 47 -7.65 -6.89 2.65
N SER A 48 -7.33 -7.38 3.84
CA SER A 48 -6.53 -8.61 4.03
C SER A 48 -7.21 -9.89 3.51
N ARG A 49 -8.52 -9.85 3.26
CA ARG A 49 -9.30 -11.02 2.83
C ARG A 49 -9.57 -11.01 1.33
N ILE A 50 -9.62 -9.84 0.71
CA ILE A 50 -9.83 -9.72 -0.73
C ILE A 50 -8.55 -10.00 -1.50
N ASN A 51 -8.71 -10.45 -2.75
CA ASN A 51 -7.61 -10.53 -3.69
C ASN A 51 -7.71 -9.33 -4.63
N ALA A 52 -6.74 -8.41 -4.59
CA ALA A 52 -6.76 -7.21 -5.43
C ALA A 52 -6.70 -7.49 -6.93
N ALA A 53 -6.38 -8.72 -7.36
CA ALA A 53 -6.42 -9.15 -8.76
C ALA A 53 -7.78 -9.76 -9.18
N ASP A 54 -8.71 -9.99 -8.25
CA ASP A 54 -10.00 -10.66 -8.48
C ASP A 54 -11.17 -9.81 -7.95
N ASP A 55 -11.78 -9.01 -8.83
CA ASP A 55 -12.90 -8.11 -8.51
C ASP A 55 -14.26 -8.83 -8.40
N THR A 56 -14.30 -10.15 -8.62
CA THR A 56 -15.55 -10.92 -8.56
C THR A 56 -16.05 -11.10 -7.12
N ARG A 57 -15.15 -10.97 -6.13
CA ARG A 57 -15.41 -11.23 -4.71
C ARG A 57 -15.27 -9.97 -3.87
N ARG A 58 -16.40 -9.29 -3.68
CA ARG A 58 -16.46 -8.02 -2.93
C ARG A 58 -17.00 -8.12 -1.52
N THR A 59 -17.64 -9.24 -1.18
CA THR A 59 -18.23 -9.44 0.14
C THR A 59 -17.28 -10.26 1.00
N VAL A 60 -16.89 -9.69 2.14
CA VAL A 60 -16.10 -10.35 3.17
C VAL A 60 -16.98 -10.54 4.40
N ILE A 61 -16.96 -11.75 4.93
CA ILE A 61 -17.78 -12.18 6.05
C ILE A 61 -16.87 -12.75 7.13
N PHE A 62 -16.97 -12.24 8.34
CA PHE A 62 -16.24 -12.76 9.50
C PHE A 62 -17.09 -12.66 10.77
N THR A 63 -16.82 -13.52 11.72
CA THR A 63 -17.49 -13.52 13.01
C THR A 63 -16.89 -12.47 13.94
N LYS A 64 -17.67 -12.05 14.93
CA LYS A 64 -17.15 -11.21 16.02
C LYS A 64 -16.01 -11.90 16.78
N GLU A 65 -16.09 -13.22 16.97
CA GLU A 65 -15.08 -14.02 17.67
C GLU A 65 -13.73 -13.97 16.93
N GLU A 66 -13.74 -14.18 15.62
CA GLU A 66 -12.53 -14.07 14.79
C GLU A 66 -11.92 -12.65 14.84
N TYR A 67 -12.76 -11.62 14.82
CA TYR A 67 -12.29 -10.25 14.93
C TYR A 67 -11.70 -9.95 16.33
N GLU A 68 -12.29 -10.49 17.39
CA GLU A 68 -11.77 -10.38 18.76
C GLU A 68 -10.41 -11.05 18.89
N GLU A 69 -10.25 -12.24 18.33
CA GLU A 69 -8.99 -12.99 18.30
C GLU A 69 -7.92 -12.23 17.51
N LEU A 70 -8.24 -11.76 16.30
CA LEU A 70 -7.34 -10.97 15.46
C LEU A 70 -6.81 -9.72 16.20
N MET A 71 -7.70 -9.04 16.93
CA MET A 71 -7.39 -7.81 17.66
C MET A 71 -6.80 -8.05 19.06
N GLY A 72 -6.72 -9.30 19.52
CA GLY A 72 -6.27 -9.64 20.88
C GLY A 72 -7.19 -9.11 21.98
N LEU A 73 -8.50 -9.00 21.71
CA LEU A 73 -9.49 -8.46 22.63
C LEU A 73 -10.23 -9.59 23.37
N SER A 74 -10.35 -9.47 24.68
CA SER A 74 -11.08 -10.46 25.50
C SER A 74 -12.60 -10.36 25.31
N CYS A 75 -13.11 -9.16 25.04
CA CYS A 75 -14.51 -8.91 24.69
C CYS A 75 -14.66 -7.52 24.03
N ALA A 76 -14.85 -7.50 22.72
CA ALA A 76 -15.25 -6.33 21.96
C ALA A 76 -16.70 -5.98 22.28
N ASN A 77 -16.93 -4.73 22.66
CA ASN A 77 -18.27 -4.21 22.89
C ASN A 77 -19.08 -4.22 21.58
N PRO A 78 -20.18 -5.01 21.48
CA PRO A 78 -20.97 -5.10 20.26
C PRO A 78 -21.52 -3.75 19.78
N ARG A 79 -21.86 -2.85 20.70
CA ARG A 79 -22.37 -1.50 20.36
C ARG A 79 -21.27 -0.63 19.76
N ALA A 80 -20.04 -0.74 20.26
CA ALA A 80 -18.91 -0.01 19.72
C ALA A 80 -18.55 -0.52 18.32
N LEU A 81 -18.55 -1.84 18.13
CA LEU A 81 -18.33 -2.47 16.83
C LEU A 81 -19.41 -2.07 15.82
N GLN A 82 -20.68 -2.12 16.22
CA GLN A 82 -21.79 -1.64 15.40
C GLN A 82 -21.64 -0.16 15.04
N LYS A 83 -21.18 0.68 15.97
CA LYS A 83 -20.92 2.11 15.72
C LYS A 83 -19.81 2.30 14.68
N HIS A 84 -18.69 1.58 14.79
CA HIS A 84 -17.60 1.66 13.81
C HIS A 84 -18.03 1.15 12.43
N ILE A 85 -18.74 0.02 12.38
CA ILE A 85 -19.27 -0.56 11.14
C ILE A 85 -20.25 0.41 10.45
N LYS A 86 -21.17 1.01 11.22
CA LYS A 86 -22.09 2.01 10.69
C LYS A 86 -21.34 3.26 10.20
N ALA A 87 -20.31 3.70 10.93
CA ALA A 87 -19.51 4.85 10.56
C ALA A 87 -18.78 4.62 9.23
N LEU A 88 -18.26 3.41 8.98
CA LEU A 88 -17.62 3.03 7.71
C LEU A 88 -18.54 3.23 6.49
N LEU A 89 -19.84 2.90 6.60
CA LEU A 89 -20.82 3.15 5.53
C LEU A 89 -21.01 4.64 5.23
N SER A 90 -20.83 5.50 6.23
CA SER A 90 -21.03 6.95 6.10
C SER A 90 -19.77 7.71 5.69
N ARG A 91 -18.65 7.02 5.52
CA ARG A 91 -17.39 7.67 5.10
C ARG A 91 -17.41 7.90 3.60
N VAL A 92 -17.29 9.16 3.22
CA VAL A 92 -17.22 9.61 1.83
C VAL A 92 -15.83 10.22 1.60
N PRO A 93 -14.82 9.40 1.25
CA PRO A 93 -13.56 9.92 0.76
C PRO A 93 -13.70 10.72 -0.52
N GLU A 94 -12.78 11.68 -0.66
CA GLU A 94 -12.59 12.47 -1.85
C GLU A 94 -11.26 12.11 -2.48
N LEU A 95 -11.29 11.82 -3.77
CA LEU A 95 -10.12 11.63 -4.60
C LEU A 95 -9.96 12.82 -5.52
N TYR A 96 -8.97 13.67 -5.26
CA TYR A 96 -8.66 14.80 -6.12
C TYR A 96 -8.00 14.31 -7.41
N MET A 97 -8.49 14.84 -8.52
CA MET A 97 -8.04 14.51 -9.85
C MET A 97 -7.08 15.59 -10.38
N PRO A 98 -6.24 15.25 -11.38
CA PRO A 98 -5.22 16.15 -11.90
C PRO A 98 -5.76 17.38 -12.65
N ASP A 99 -7.05 17.37 -12.98
CA ASP A 99 -7.77 18.42 -13.70
C ASP A 99 -8.52 19.38 -12.75
N ASP A 100 -8.08 19.48 -11.49
CA ASP A 100 -8.75 20.20 -10.40
C ASP A 100 -10.19 19.70 -10.10
N GLY A 101 -10.58 18.54 -10.65
CA GLY A 101 -11.79 17.82 -10.28
C GLY A 101 -11.62 17.00 -9.00
N TYR A 102 -12.72 16.49 -8.46
CA TYR A 102 -12.68 15.50 -7.38
C TYR A 102 -13.79 14.47 -7.56
N ILE A 103 -13.53 13.24 -7.12
CA ILE A 103 -14.52 12.17 -7.05
C ILE A 103 -14.78 11.84 -5.59
N SER A 104 -16.02 12.03 -5.17
CA SER A 104 -16.53 11.56 -3.88
C SER A 104 -17.23 10.22 -4.06
N PHE A 105 -16.93 9.25 -3.21
CA PHE A 105 -17.55 7.92 -3.27
C PHE A 105 -17.67 7.31 -1.89
N VAL A 106 -18.58 6.35 -1.74
CA VAL A 106 -18.75 5.58 -0.51
C VAL A 106 -17.95 4.27 -0.65
N LEU A 107 -17.24 3.86 0.40
CA LEU A 107 -16.43 2.63 0.35
C LEU A 107 -17.26 1.34 0.39
N PHE A 108 -18.30 1.32 1.22
CA PHE A 108 -19.11 0.13 1.47
C PHE A 108 -20.59 0.41 1.19
N GLU A 109 -21.25 -0.44 0.41
CA GLU A 109 -22.70 -0.36 0.17
C GLU A 109 -23.50 -1.11 1.24
N LYS A 110 -22.91 -2.17 1.80
CA LYS A 110 -23.56 -3.03 2.80
C LYS A 110 -22.61 -3.31 3.94
N ALA A 111 -23.10 -3.10 5.15
CA ALA A 111 -22.47 -3.55 6.37
C ALA A 111 -23.53 -4.18 7.27
N TYR A 112 -23.58 -5.52 7.28
CA TYR A 112 -24.65 -6.27 7.92
C TYR A 112 -24.14 -7.01 9.14
N TYR A 113 -24.59 -6.56 10.32
CA TYR A 113 -24.36 -7.26 11.57
C TYR A 113 -25.60 -8.08 11.92
N HIS A 114 -25.45 -9.40 11.95
CA HIS A 114 -26.55 -10.31 12.25
C HIS A 114 -26.05 -11.48 13.09
N LYS A 115 -26.96 -12.37 13.46
CA LYS A 115 -26.61 -13.64 14.11
C LYS A 115 -26.84 -14.77 13.14
N ASP A 116 -25.95 -15.74 13.13
CA ASP A 116 -26.15 -16.99 12.38
C ASP A 116 -27.21 -17.88 13.03
N GLU A 117 -27.41 -19.06 12.45
CA GLU A 117 -28.35 -20.09 12.93
C GLU A 117 -28.04 -20.56 14.37
N TYR A 118 -26.80 -20.39 14.83
CA TYR A 118 -26.34 -20.76 16.17
C TYR A 118 -26.30 -19.58 17.14
N GLY A 119 -26.75 -18.39 16.72
CA GLY A 119 -26.76 -17.18 17.52
C GLY A 119 -25.41 -16.44 17.60
N LYS A 120 -24.40 -16.87 16.83
CA LYS A 120 -23.08 -16.23 16.78
C LYS A 120 -23.14 -14.94 15.96
N PRO A 121 -22.54 -13.84 16.44
CA PRO A 121 -22.56 -12.59 15.69
C PRO A 121 -21.64 -12.63 14.46
N ILE A 122 -22.20 -12.32 13.30
CA ILE A 122 -21.54 -12.23 12.01
C ILE A 122 -21.54 -10.79 11.51
N ILE A 123 -20.44 -10.40 10.88
CA ILE A 123 -20.25 -9.12 10.19
C ILE A 123 -20.02 -9.42 8.72
N GLU A 124 -20.87 -8.84 7.86
CA GLU A 124 -20.68 -8.85 6.41
C GLU A 124 -20.37 -7.43 5.93
N LEU A 125 -19.33 -7.28 5.13
CA LEU A 125 -18.96 -6.02 4.48
C LEU A 125 -18.90 -6.23 2.97
N THR A 126 -19.61 -5.40 2.21
CA THR A 126 -19.58 -5.40 0.74
C THR A 126 -19.15 -4.04 0.24
N CYS A 127 -18.05 -3.98 -0.54
CA CYS A 127 -17.61 -2.72 -1.15
C CYS A 127 -18.55 -2.29 -2.28
N THR A 128 -18.68 -0.98 -2.46
CA THR A 128 -19.48 -0.41 -3.56
C THR A 128 -18.87 -0.72 -4.92
N GLU A 129 -19.68 -0.69 -5.99
CA GLU A 129 -19.17 -0.80 -7.36
C GLU A 129 -18.18 0.34 -7.69
N THR A 130 -18.42 1.55 -7.19
CA THR A 130 -17.60 2.73 -7.46
C THR A 130 -16.24 2.70 -6.76
N SER A 131 -16.14 2.01 -5.62
CA SER A 131 -14.87 1.84 -4.89
C SER A 131 -14.07 0.62 -5.36
N LYS A 132 -14.61 -0.23 -6.24
CA LYS A 132 -13.92 -1.42 -6.76
C LYS A 132 -12.52 -1.11 -7.28
N ASP A 133 -12.39 -0.04 -8.05
CA ASP A 133 -11.11 0.36 -8.63
C ASP A 133 -10.00 0.54 -7.58
N LEU A 134 -10.38 0.93 -6.37
CA LEU A 134 -9.43 1.20 -5.28
C LEU A 134 -9.01 -0.06 -4.54
N PHE A 135 -9.85 -1.09 -4.57
CA PHE A 135 -9.61 -2.36 -3.89
C PHE A 135 -9.07 -3.44 -4.85
N PHE A 136 -9.40 -3.39 -6.14
CA PHE A 136 -9.22 -4.48 -7.11
C PHE A 136 -8.53 -4.06 -8.42
N CYS A 137 -8.01 -2.84 -8.54
CA CYS A 137 -7.38 -2.38 -9.80
C CYS A 137 -5.87 -2.15 -9.66
N ILE A 138 -5.10 -3.24 -9.58
CA ILE A 138 -3.63 -3.23 -9.49
C ILE A 138 -2.98 -2.48 -10.67
N GLY A 139 -3.61 -2.46 -11.85
CA GLY A 139 -3.07 -1.78 -13.03
C GLY A 139 -3.20 -0.25 -13.01
N LYS A 140 -4.18 0.29 -12.28
CA LYS A 140 -4.49 1.73 -12.27
C LYS A 140 -3.77 2.50 -11.17
N TYR A 141 -3.51 1.84 -10.04
CA TYR A 141 -2.87 2.44 -8.88
C TYR A 141 -1.66 1.63 -8.43
N HIS A 142 -0.73 2.30 -7.75
CA HIS A 142 0.30 1.60 -7.01
C HIS A 142 -0.32 1.03 -5.73
N TYR A 143 0.04 -0.18 -5.35
CA TYR A 143 -0.44 -0.86 -4.15
C TYR A 143 0.72 -1.08 -3.20
N PHE A 144 0.54 -0.68 -1.94
CA PHE A 144 1.48 -0.99 -0.89
C PHE A 144 1.06 -2.30 -0.22
N LYS A 145 2.04 -3.18 -0.01
CA LYS A 145 1.87 -4.48 0.66
C LYS A 145 2.47 -4.40 2.06
N TYR A 146 1.72 -4.83 3.07
CA TYR A 146 2.21 -4.96 4.45
C TYR A 146 1.46 -6.05 5.21
N ALA A 147 2.11 -6.65 6.22
CA ALA A 147 1.48 -7.66 7.06
C ALA A 147 0.40 -7.00 7.94
N LEU A 148 -0.77 -7.63 8.06
CA LEU A 148 -1.89 -7.12 8.84
C LEU A 148 -1.49 -6.90 10.31
N GLU A 149 -0.60 -7.74 10.85
CA GLU A 149 -0.05 -7.60 12.19
C GLU A 149 0.62 -6.24 12.46
N ASN A 150 1.24 -5.63 11.45
CA ASN A 150 1.91 -4.32 11.58
C ASN A 150 0.92 -3.20 11.93
N VAL A 151 -0.36 -3.34 11.57
CA VAL A 151 -1.37 -2.30 11.83
C VAL A 151 -2.30 -2.65 12.98
N ILE A 152 -2.68 -3.91 13.14
CA ILE A 152 -3.61 -4.32 14.21
C ILE A 152 -2.97 -4.24 15.61
N ASN A 153 -1.64 -4.31 15.71
CA ASN A 153 -0.90 -4.17 16.98
C ASN A 153 -0.74 -2.71 17.45
N LEU A 154 -0.94 -1.73 16.56
CA LEU A 154 -0.82 -0.32 16.88
C LEU A 154 -2.04 0.14 17.68
N THR A 155 -1.80 0.85 18.78
CA THR A 155 -2.84 1.26 19.74
C THR A 155 -3.29 2.70 19.55
N ARG A 156 -2.52 3.50 18.80
CA ARG A 156 -2.81 4.92 18.54
C ARG A 156 -3.02 5.15 17.05
N LYS A 157 -4.00 6.01 16.72
CA LYS A 157 -4.25 6.46 15.34
C LYS A 157 -3.00 7.12 14.73
N ALA A 158 -2.30 7.96 15.49
CA ALA A 158 -1.08 8.59 15.02
C ALA A 158 0.01 7.58 14.65
N SER A 159 0.18 6.49 15.41
CA SER A 159 1.14 5.42 15.08
C SER A 159 0.75 4.70 13.79
N TYR A 160 -0.54 4.41 13.62
CA TYR A 160 -1.07 3.82 12.38
C TYR A 160 -0.78 4.70 11.16
N LEU A 161 -1.12 5.98 11.25
CA LEU A 161 -0.92 6.92 10.15
C LEU A 161 0.57 7.14 9.86
N LEU A 162 1.39 7.22 10.91
CA LEU A 162 2.84 7.32 10.76
C LEU A 162 3.41 6.08 10.07
N TYR A 163 2.99 4.87 10.48
CA TYR A 163 3.42 3.63 9.83
C TYR A 163 3.14 3.65 8.33
N LEU A 164 1.93 4.02 7.91
CA LEU A 164 1.59 4.13 6.49
C LEU A 164 2.45 5.19 5.80
N HIS A 165 2.69 6.34 6.43
CA HIS A 165 3.55 7.38 5.84
C HIS A 165 4.99 6.92 5.65
N ILE A 166 5.56 6.21 6.63
CA ILE A 166 6.89 5.63 6.51
C ILE A 166 6.88 4.59 5.40
N LEU A 167 5.91 3.66 5.38
CA LEU A 167 5.78 2.63 4.36
C LEU A 167 5.77 3.22 2.95
N THR A 168 4.98 4.29 2.73
CA THR A 168 4.86 4.91 1.39
C THR A 168 6.06 5.75 0.98
N ASN A 169 7.01 6.04 1.88
CA ASN A 169 8.17 6.88 1.59
C ASN A 169 9.51 6.19 1.84
N ARG A 170 9.53 4.98 2.43
CA ARG A 170 10.76 4.27 2.81
C ARG A 170 11.69 3.98 1.62
N PHE A 171 11.13 3.85 0.41
CA PHE A 171 11.90 3.72 -0.83
C PHE A 171 12.88 4.87 -1.06
N ARG A 172 12.65 6.05 -0.45
CA ARG A 172 13.52 7.22 -0.55
C ARG A 172 14.79 7.09 0.30
N GLY A 173 14.80 6.21 1.30
CA GLY A 173 15.83 6.12 2.34
C GLY A 173 15.72 7.29 3.33
N GLU A 174 15.92 8.52 2.84
CA GLU A 174 15.79 9.74 3.63
C GLU A 174 14.90 10.75 2.92
N TRP A 175 14.03 11.44 3.65
CA TRP A 175 13.20 12.50 3.09
C TRP A 175 12.83 13.55 4.14
N GLU A 176 12.53 14.76 3.65
CA GLU A 176 12.08 15.87 4.47
C GLU A 176 10.59 16.14 4.26
N LEU A 177 9.91 16.54 5.34
CA LEU A 177 8.51 16.93 5.34
C LEU A 177 8.35 18.22 6.15
N LEU A 178 7.46 19.13 5.73
CA LEU A 178 7.12 20.29 6.53
C LEU A 178 6.51 19.84 7.87
N LEU A 179 6.85 20.52 8.97
CA LEU A 179 6.31 20.17 10.28
C LEU A 179 4.77 20.28 10.30
N GLU A 180 4.23 21.29 9.63
CA GLU A 180 2.80 21.53 9.49
C GLU A 180 2.12 20.39 8.71
N GLU A 181 2.69 19.99 7.58
CA GLU A 181 2.21 18.86 6.77
C GLU A 181 2.23 17.55 7.56
N LEU A 182 3.31 17.27 8.32
CA LEU A 182 3.37 16.09 9.19
C LEU A 182 2.25 16.10 10.24
N ARG A 183 2.03 17.24 10.89
CA ARG A 183 1.03 17.37 11.96
C ARG A 183 -0.38 17.26 11.39
N ASP A 184 -0.71 18.07 10.40
CA ASP A 184 -2.10 18.31 10.00
C ASP A 184 -2.58 17.29 8.98
N GLU A 185 -1.72 16.95 8.01
CA GLU A 185 -2.11 16.08 6.91
C GLU A 185 -1.75 14.61 7.15
N VAL A 186 -0.56 14.35 7.71
CA VAL A 186 -0.10 12.97 7.91
C VAL A 186 -0.65 12.39 9.21
N LEU A 187 -0.57 13.10 10.33
CA LEU A 187 -0.98 12.59 11.64
C LEU A 187 -2.38 13.05 12.07
N ASP A 188 -3.11 13.74 11.18
CA ASP A 188 -4.50 14.18 11.36
C ASP A 188 -4.72 14.94 12.69
N CYS A 189 -3.85 15.94 12.94
CA CYS A 189 -3.83 16.74 14.16
C CYS A 189 -4.22 18.22 13.93
N LYS A 190 -4.90 18.52 12.83
CA LYS A 190 -5.24 19.90 12.41
C LYS A 190 -6.19 20.64 13.35
N GLU A 191 -7.05 19.91 14.08
CA GLU A 191 -8.06 20.50 14.97
C GLU A 191 -7.52 20.75 16.40
N GLN A 192 -6.23 20.44 16.65
CA GLN A 192 -5.64 20.43 17.98
C GLN A 192 -4.65 21.58 18.14
N GLU A 193 -5.16 22.74 18.54
CA GLU A 193 -4.36 23.98 18.69
C GLU A 193 -3.15 23.81 19.61
N SER A 194 -3.23 22.96 20.64
CA SER A 194 -2.11 22.70 21.55
C SER A 194 -0.89 22.12 20.82
N TYR A 195 -1.10 21.43 19.69
CA TYR A 195 -0.05 20.82 18.89
C TYR A 195 0.61 21.81 17.91
N LEU A 196 0.13 23.06 17.83
CA LEU A 196 0.88 24.15 17.19
C LEU A 196 2.23 24.38 17.90
N ALA A 197 2.27 24.13 19.21
CA ALA A 197 3.52 24.09 19.96
C ALA A 197 4.25 22.76 19.69
N PHE A 198 5.36 22.82 18.95
CA PHE A 198 6.13 21.62 18.60
C PHE A 198 6.52 20.75 19.81
N LYS A 199 6.83 21.37 20.97
CA LYS A 199 7.15 20.63 22.19
C LYS A 199 5.99 19.73 22.64
N GLU A 200 4.75 20.20 22.54
CA GLU A 200 3.57 19.45 22.92
C GLU A 200 3.33 18.31 21.93
N PHE A 201 3.24 18.65 20.64
CA PHE A 201 3.09 17.69 19.55
C PHE A 201 4.15 16.57 19.59
N LYS A 202 5.42 16.94 19.79
CA LYS A 202 6.53 15.99 19.91
C LYS A 202 6.30 15.01 21.05
N ARG A 203 5.94 15.51 22.23
CA ARG A 203 5.76 14.71 23.45
C ARG A 203 4.53 13.79 23.38
N THR A 204 3.41 14.29 22.86
CA THR A 204 2.11 13.58 22.95
C THR A 204 1.83 12.70 21.74
N VAL A 205 2.31 13.10 20.55
CA VAL A 205 1.98 12.47 19.27
C VAL A 205 3.21 11.84 18.64
N LEU A 206 4.23 12.64 18.27
CA LEU A 206 5.32 12.17 17.41
C LEU A 206 6.22 11.14 18.11
N ASP A 207 6.82 11.45 19.26
CA ASP A 207 7.72 10.52 19.95
C ASP A 207 7.03 9.20 20.32
N PRO A 208 5.79 9.21 20.86
CA PRO A 208 5.10 7.97 21.15
C PRO A 208 4.75 7.17 19.89
N ALA A 209 4.39 7.84 18.79
CA ALA A 209 4.10 7.17 17.52
C ALA A 209 5.36 6.52 16.95
N VAL A 210 6.47 7.25 16.89
CA VAL A 210 7.78 6.73 16.43
C VAL A 210 8.21 5.53 17.28
N LYS A 211 8.10 5.63 18.61
CA LYS A 211 8.42 4.53 19.52
C LYS A 211 7.53 3.31 19.29
N GLU A 212 6.23 3.52 19.10
CA GLU A 212 5.30 2.40 18.91
C GLU A 212 5.48 1.70 17.56
N VAL A 213 5.70 2.46 16.47
CA VAL A 213 5.91 1.88 15.14
C VAL A 213 7.20 1.04 15.13
N ASN A 214 8.33 1.61 15.54
CA ASN A 214 9.60 0.88 15.60
C ASN A 214 9.56 -0.38 16.48
N ALA A 215 8.68 -0.42 17.50
CA ALA A 215 8.60 -1.55 18.42
C ALA A 215 7.64 -2.65 17.99
N LYS A 216 6.71 -2.37 17.06
CA LYS A 216 5.57 -3.26 16.77
C LYS A 216 5.37 -3.55 15.29
N THR A 217 6.19 -2.98 14.42
CA THR A 217 6.12 -3.21 12.97
C THR A 217 7.48 -3.58 12.42
N ASP A 218 7.49 -4.02 11.16
CA ASP A 218 8.70 -4.27 10.38
C ASP A 218 9.55 -3.01 10.10
N CYS A 219 9.02 -1.81 10.29
CA CYS A 219 9.70 -0.56 9.95
C CYS A 219 10.66 -0.10 11.04
N HIS A 220 11.88 0.24 10.63
CA HIS A 220 12.92 0.78 11.51
C HIS A 220 13.39 2.13 10.98
N PHE A 221 13.22 3.19 11.76
CA PHE A 221 13.52 4.56 11.33
C PHE A 221 13.72 5.53 12.48
N GLU A 222 14.45 6.61 12.20
CA GLU A 222 14.62 7.77 13.07
C GLU A 222 14.13 9.05 12.38
N TYR A 223 14.09 10.13 13.15
CA TYR A 223 13.83 11.46 12.60
C TYR A 223 14.73 12.53 13.21
N GLU A 224 15.07 13.52 12.40
CA GLU A 224 15.80 14.72 12.81
C GLU A 224 14.94 15.98 12.59
N THR A 225 15.18 17.01 13.40
CA THR A 225 14.50 18.30 13.23
C THR A 225 15.36 19.28 12.46
N ILE A 226 14.83 19.87 11.39
CA ILE A 226 15.49 20.94 10.64
C ILE A 226 14.89 22.28 11.08
N LYS A 227 15.75 23.16 11.58
CA LYS A 227 15.35 24.46 12.14
C LYS A 227 15.49 25.58 11.12
N ARG A 228 14.57 26.54 11.18
CA ARG A 228 14.69 27.87 10.56
C ARG A 228 14.71 28.91 11.66
N GLY A 229 15.91 29.38 12.01
CA GLY A 229 16.14 30.19 13.20
C GLY A 229 15.82 29.41 14.48
N ARG A 230 14.92 29.92 15.32
CA ARG A 230 14.53 29.26 16.58
C ARG A 230 13.41 28.22 16.42
N ARG A 231 12.72 28.19 15.28
CA ARG A 231 11.55 27.32 15.04
C ARG A 231 11.98 26.08 14.29
N VAL A 232 11.40 24.92 14.64
CA VAL A 232 11.48 23.71 13.80
C VAL A 232 10.60 23.94 12.58
N ALA A 233 11.17 23.81 11.39
CA ALA A 233 10.49 24.05 10.13
C ALA A 233 10.11 22.72 9.44
N LYS A 234 11.01 21.73 9.50
CA LYS A 234 10.81 20.43 8.86
C LYS A 234 11.24 19.28 9.76
N ILE A 235 10.73 18.11 9.46
CA ILE A 235 11.17 16.82 9.99
C ILE A 235 11.85 16.06 8.85
N LYS A 236 13.04 15.53 9.11
CA LYS A 236 13.75 14.63 8.20
C LYS A 236 13.59 13.22 8.73
N PHE A 237 12.98 12.33 7.99
CA PHE A 237 12.94 10.90 8.31
C PHE A 237 14.13 10.19 7.69
N ILE A 238 14.66 9.21 8.42
CA ILE A 238 15.79 8.36 8.02
C ILE A 238 15.33 6.92 8.23
N TYR A 239 15.06 6.21 7.14
CA TYR A 239 14.64 4.81 7.17
C TYR A 239 15.85 3.88 7.10
N HIS A 240 15.87 2.89 7.97
CA HIS A 240 16.85 1.82 7.96
C HIS A 240 16.21 0.59 7.35
N SER A 241 16.53 0.32 6.08
CA SER A 241 16.24 -0.98 5.47
C SER A 241 16.89 -2.07 6.34
N GLN A 242 16.18 -3.20 6.56
CA GLN A 242 16.59 -4.33 7.41
C GLN A 242 17.88 -5.05 6.94
N ARG A 243 18.70 -4.42 6.10
CA ARG A 243 20.04 -4.85 5.74
C ARG A 243 21.03 -5.03 6.91
N LEU A 244 20.64 -4.77 8.16
CA LEU A 244 21.55 -4.80 9.31
C LEU A 244 20.88 -5.27 10.61
N LEU A 245 20.34 -6.49 10.68
CA LEU A 245 20.23 -7.27 11.93
C LEU A 245 20.26 -8.77 11.61
N VAL A 246 21.45 -9.30 11.28
CA VAL A 246 21.66 -10.74 11.01
C VAL A 246 21.95 -11.54 12.28
N GLU A 247 21.95 -10.94 13.49
CA GLU A 247 22.46 -11.66 14.66
C GLU A 247 21.44 -12.42 15.53
N ASP A 248 20.11 -12.30 15.36
CA ASP A 248 19.17 -12.91 16.33
C ASP A 248 18.01 -13.76 15.79
N ILE A 249 17.98 -14.14 14.50
CA ILE A 249 16.91 -15.02 13.96
C ILE A 249 17.49 -16.36 13.51
N VAL A 250 18.02 -17.12 14.47
CA VAL A 250 18.18 -18.57 14.31
C VAL A 250 17.35 -19.27 15.37
N THR A 251 16.03 -19.24 15.27
CA THR A 251 15.22 -20.40 15.66
C THR A 251 13.82 -20.38 15.04
N SER A 252 13.53 -21.46 14.32
CA SER A 252 12.22 -21.97 13.89
C SER A 252 11.38 -21.12 12.91
N VAL A 253 11.55 -21.40 11.62
CA VAL A 253 10.44 -21.37 10.65
C VAL A 253 10.38 -22.75 10.01
N SER A 254 9.34 -23.50 10.34
CA SER A 254 8.89 -24.65 9.56
C SER A 254 8.22 -24.12 8.29
N VAL A 255 8.84 -24.49 7.17
CA VAL A 255 8.47 -24.20 5.79
C VAL A 255 7.16 -24.89 5.45
N GLU A 256 6.20 -24.16 4.88
CA GLU A 256 5.25 -24.66 3.87
C GLU A 256 4.45 -23.48 3.27
N ASN A 257 4.90 -23.00 2.10
CA ASN A 257 4.14 -22.62 0.90
C ASN A 257 5.06 -21.80 -0.03
N GLU A 258 5.61 -22.48 -1.03
CA GLU A 258 6.49 -21.92 -2.07
C GLU A 258 5.66 -21.18 -3.12
N GLU A 259 5.81 -19.84 -3.19
CA GLU A 259 5.83 -18.97 -4.40
C GLU A 259 5.47 -17.49 -4.10
N ASP A 260 4.90 -17.14 -2.93
CA ASP A 260 4.36 -15.78 -2.67
C ASP A 260 5.08 -14.89 -1.62
N ASP A 261 6.16 -15.39 -1.01
CA ASP A 261 6.90 -14.70 0.07
C ASP A 261 8.38 -14.41 -0.28
N MET A 262 8.71 -14.26 -1.58
CA MET A 262 10.04 -13.75 -1.96
C MET A 262 10.19 -12.28 -1.55
N ASP A 263 11.17 -12.00 -0.68
CA ASP A 263 11.59 -10.63 -0.35
C ASP A 263 12.31 -10.00 -1.56
N TRP A 264 11.53 -9.37 -2.44
CA TRP A 264 12.04 -8.73 -3.64
C TRP A 264 12.99 -7.56 -3.35
N GLU A 265 12.87 -6.90 -2.19
CA GLU A 265 13.84 -5.86 -1.79
C GLU A 265 15.21 -6.49 -1.57
N GLN A 266 15.27 -7.68 -0.95
CA GLN A 266 16.51 -8.42 -0.78
C GLN A 266 17.09 -8.91 -2.12
N VAL A 267 16.25 -9.45 -3.00
CA VAL A 267 16.64 -9.98 -4.32
C VAL A 267 17.24 -8.90 -5.21
N TYR A 268 16.57 -7.75 -5.33
CA TYR A 268 17.05 -6.62 -6.15
C TYR A 268 18.01 -5.71 -5.39
N GLY A 269 18.15 -5.90 -4.09
CA GLY A 269 19.04 -5.14 -3.22
C GLY A 269 18.60 -3.70 -2.97
N SER A 270 17.40 -3.30 -3.38
CA SER A 270 16.78 -2.05 -2.97
C SER A 270 15.30 -2.08 -3.31
N GLU A 271 14.47 -1.42 -2.50
CA GLU A 271 13.04 -1.32 -2.77
C GLU A 271 12.76 -0.54 -4.06
N GLN A 272 13.57 0.47 -4.39
CA GLN A 272 13.44 1.22 -5.64
C GLN A 272 13.54 0.31 -6.87
N LEU A 273 14.53 -0.59 -6.88
CA LEU A 273 14.73 -1.49 -8.00
C LEU A 273 13.65 -2.59 -8.03
N ALA A 274 13.21 -3.06 -6.86
CA ALA A 274 12.08 -3.99 -6.75
C ALA A 274 10.77 -3.40 -7.29
N ILE A 275 10.47 -2.12 -6.98
CA ILE A 275 9.30 -1.39 -7.52
C ILE A 275 9.36 -1.34 -9.05
N LEU A 276 10.53 -1.06 -9.63
CA LEU A 276 10.70 -1.06 -11.09
C LEU A 276 10.53 -2.47 -11.67
N ALA A 277 11.08 -3.49 -11.02
CA ALA A 277 11.00 -4.88 -11.45
C ALA A 277 9.57 -5.41 -11.42
N GLU A 278 8.78 -5.01 -10.42
CA GLU A 278 7.34 -5.28 -10.35
C GLU A 278 6.62 -4.73 -11.60
N GLY A 279 7.08 -3.59 -12.13
CA GLY A 279 6.57 -3.03 -13.38
C GLY A 279 6.76 -3.95 -14.60
N CYS A 280 7.71 -4.87 -14.53
CA CYS A 280 7.96 -5.90 -15.53
C CYS A 280 7.57 -7.31 -15.05
N ALA A 281 6.67 -7.40 -14.07
CA ALA A 281 6.25 -8.65 -13.43
C ALA A 281 7.42 -9.53 -12.95
N TYR A 282 8.51 -8.89 -12.51
CA TYR A 282 9.75 -9.52 -12.07
C TYR A 282 10.41 -10.46 -13.10
N GLU A 283 10.16 -10.26 -14.40
CA GLU A 283 10.74 -11.11 -15.47
C GLU A 283 12.27 -10.96 -15.57
N PHE A 284 12.80 -9.76 -15.35
CA PHE A 284 14.21 -9.43 -15.56
C PHE A 284 15.00 -9.49 -14.26
N ASN A 285 16.21 -10.04 -14.31
CA ASN A 285 17.04 -10.16 -13.11
C ASN A 285 17.58 -8.81 -12.62
N LYS A 286 18.30 -8.81 -11.49
CA LYS A 286 18.84 -7.59 -10.89
C LYS A 286 19.72 -6.78 -11.85
N ASP A 287 20.68 -7.39 -12.52
CA ASP A 287 21.61 -6.68 -13.41
C ASP A 287 20.90 -6.10 -14.64
N GLU A 288 19.91 -6.82 -15.15
CA GLU A 288 19.04 -6.37 -16.23
C GLU A 288 18.18 -5.19 -15.80
N MET A 289 17.60 -5.25 -14.60
CA MET A 289 16.82 -4.14 -14.04
C MET A 289 17.68 -2.92 -13.73
N GLU A 290 18.94 -3.09 -13.29
CA GLU A 290 19.89 -1.99 -13.15
C GLU A 290 20.13 -1.31 -14.50
N GLN A 291 20.29 -2.06 -15.58
CA GLN A 291 20.42 -1.49 -16.93
C GLN A 291 19.15 -0.73 -17.34
N ILE A 292 17.96 -1.33 -17.16
CA ILE A 292 16.69 -0.67 -17.45
C ILE A 292 16.56 0.63 -16.66
N SER A 293 16.89 0.62 -15.36
CA SER A 293 16.80 1.81 -14.51
C SER A 293 17.66 2.97 -15.01
N ARG A 294 18.83 2.69 -15.59
CA ARG A 294 19.71 3.70 -16.21
C ARG A 294 19.10 4.25 -17.50
N VAL A 295 18.43 3.41 -18.29
CA VAL A 295 17.71 3.88 -19.49
C VAL A 295 16.58 4.83 -19.11
N LEU A 296 15.80 4.51 -18.07
CA LEU A 296 14.68 5.34 -17.59
C LEU A 296 15.09 6.74 -17.11
N VAL A 297 16.37 6.99 -16.81
CA VAL A 297 16.87 8.35 -16.50
C VAL A 297 16.90 9.22 -17.76
N ARG A 298 17.01 8.61 -18.95
CA ARG A 298 17.08 9.26 -20.27
C ARG A 298 15.72 9.36 -20.96
N ILE A 299 14.62 9.14 -20.24
CA ILE A 299 13.25 9.21 -20.77
C ILE A 299 12.48 10.24 -19.93
N HIS A 300 11.73 11.13 -20.60
CA HIS A 300 10.85 12.06 -19.91
C HIS A 300 9.57 11.36 -19.46
N ILE A 301 9.64 10.72 -18.30
CA ILE A 301 8.49 10.05 -17.67
C ILE A 301 7.86 11.02 -16.66
N PRO A 302 6.56 11.32 -16.73
CA PRO A 302 5.91 12.15 -15.72
C PRO A 302 5.86 11.43 -14.36
N LYS A 303 5.75 12.20 -13.28
CA LYS A 303 5.46 11.65 -11.95
C LYS A 303 4.09 10.98 -11.97
N ASP A 304 3.93 9.93 -11.17
CA ASP A 304 2.60 9.39 -10.91
C ASP A 304 1.71 10.50 -10.34
N ARG A 305 0.50 10.60 -10.89
CA ARG A 305 -0.40 11.72 -10.62
C ARG A 305 -1.04 11.62 -9.24
N MET A 306 -1.17 10.41 -8.70
CA MET A 306 -1.81 10.17 -7.40
C MET A 306 -0.83 10.38 -6.25
N SER A 307 0.33 9.72 -6.31
CA SER A 307 1.38 9.78 -5.28
C SER A 307 2.29 11.01 -5.41
N GLY A 308 2.32 11.67 -6.57
CA GLY A 308 3.34 12.67 -6.91
C GLY A 308 4.75 12.08 -7.04
N SER A 309 4.88 10.75 -7.12
CA SER A 309 6.17 10.05 -7.07
C SER A 309 6.75 9.75 -8.45
N GLN A 310 8.03 10.05 -8.64
CA GLN A 310 8.74 9.76 -9.89
C GLN A 310 8.98 8.26 -10.09
N ILE A 311 9.22 7.49 -9.02
CA ILE A 311 9.50 6.05 -9.11
C ILE A 311 8.23 5.28 -9.53
N PHE A 312 7.06 5.65 -8.99
CA PHE A 312 5.80 5.03 -9.39
C PHE A 312 5.40 5.43 -10.81
N GLY A 313 5.68 6.68 -11.24
CA GLY A 313 5.52 7.07 -12.65
C GLY A 313 6.37 6.20 -13.59
N LYS A 314 7.63 5.93 -13.22
CA LYS A 314 8.51 5.01 -13.94
C LYS A 314 7.98 3.57 -13.94
N GLN A 315 7.45 3.10 -12.80
CA GLN A 315 6.83 1.78 -12.70
C GLN A 315 5.64 1.64 -13.66
N PHE A 316 4.72 2.61 -13.70
CA PHE A 316 3.58 2.59 -14.62
C PHE A 316 4.00 2.58 -16.09
N TYR A 317 4.98 3.40 -16.45
CA TYR A 317 5.55 3.41 -17.78
C TYR A 317 6.15 2.04 -18.15
N LEU A 318 6.90 1.41 -17.24
CA LEU A 318 7.41 0.05 -17.45
C LEU A 318 6.29 -0.98 -17.64
N ARG A 319 5.20 -0.90 -16.85
CA ARG A 319 4.03 -1.78 -17.02
C ARG A 319 3.39 -1.63 -18.38
N GLU A 320 3.24 -0.41 -18.88
CA GLU A 320 2.69 -0.14 -20.21
C GLU A 320 3.56 -0.76 -21.31
N LYS A 321 4.88 -0.51 -21.27
CA LYS A 321 5.82 -1.07 -22.24
C LYS A 321 5.90 -2.59 -22.14
N TYR A 322 5.82 -3.15 -20.93
CA TYR A 322 5.86 -4.58 -20.69
C TYR A 322 4.58 -5.27 -21.22
N ALA A 323 3.42 -4.62 -21.07
CA ALA A 323 2.18 -5.08 -21.70
C ALA A 323 2.30 -5.08 -23.23
N ALA A 324 2.92 -4.07 -23.83
CA ALA A 324 3.20 -4.03 -25.27
C ALA A 324 4.14 -5.16 -25.73
N LEU A 325 5.19 -5.46 -24.94
CA LEU A 325 6.08 -6.62 -25.18
C LEU A 325 5.29 -7.93 -25.19
N ASN A 326 4.39 -8.12 -24.22
CA ASN A 326 3.55 -9.31 -24.12
C ASN A 326 2.55 -9.44 -25.28
N ALA A 327 1.95 -8.33 -25.69
CA ALA A 327 1.06 -8.29 -26.85
C ALA A 327 1.81 -8.65 -28.15
N GLU A 328 3.01 -8.10 -28.36
CA GLU A 328 3.84 -8.40 -29.53
C GLU A 328 4.32 -9.85 -29.53
N ALA A 329 4.73 -10.38 -28.38
CA ALA A 329 5.09 -11.80 -28.25
C ALA A 329 3.91 -12.72 -28.61
N SER A 330 2.70 -12.39 -28.13
CA SER A 330 1.48 -13.15 -28.41
C SER A 330 1.09 -13.07 -29.89
N LYS A 331 1.19 -11.89 -30.50
CA LYS A 331 0.91 -11.67 -31.93
C LYS A 331 1.83 -12.50 -32.82
N LYS A 332 3.14 -12.50 -32.53
CA LYS A 332 4.12 -13.32 -33.28
C LYS A 332 3.83 -14.81 -33.18
N ALA A 333 3.41 -15.27 -32.01
CA ALA A 333 3.00 -16.66 -31.81
C ALA A 333 1.74 -17.01 -32.63
N GLN A 334 0.74 -16.14 -32.67
CA GLN A 334 -0.48 -16.34 -33.45
C GLN A 334 -0.24 -16.33 -34.98
N ASN A 335 0.69 -15.49 -35.44
CA ASN A 335 1.02 -15.36 -36.87
C ASN A 335 2.04 -16.39 -37.37
N ASN A 336 2.46 -17.36 -36.54
CA ASN A 336 3.59 -18.27 -36.84
C ASN A 336 4.88 -17.55 -37.25
N GLU A 337 5.12 -16.36 -36.71
CA GLU A 337 6.35 -15.59 -36.91
C GLU A 337 7.47 -16.06 -35.97
N LYS A 338 8.71 -15.59 -36.22
CA LYS A 338 9.84 -15.93 -35.35
C LYS A 338 9.61 -15.33 -33.93
N PRO A 339 9.65 -16.16 -32.87
CA PRO A 339 9.41 -15.69 -31.51
C PRO A 339 10.52 -14.75 -31.03
N ILE A 340 10.21 -13.92 -30.05
CA ILE A 340 11.18 -13.03 -29.40
C ILE A 340 12.19 -13.90 -28.63
N ARG A 341 13.40 -14.04 -29.18
CA ARG A 341 14.45 -14.93 -28.60
C ARG A 341 15.04 -14.41 -27.29
N ASN A 342 15.19 -13.09 -27.16
CA ASN A 342 15.72 -12.47 -25.95
C ASN A 342 14.81 -11.29 -25.61
N ARG A 343 13.93 -11.52 -24.63
CA ARG A 343 12.92 -10.55 -24.21
C ARG A 343 13.54 -9.32 -23.57
N PHE A 344 14.60 -9.48 -22.77
CA PHE A 344 15.36 -8.36 -22.20
C PHE A 344 15.91 -7.42 -23.27
N LYS A 345 16.68 -7.93 -24.25
CA LYS A 345 17.24 -7.09 -25.34
C LYS A 345 16.15 -6.43 -26.17
N TYR A 346 15.06 -7.13 -26.44
CA TYR A 346 13.93 -6.58 -27.17
C TYR A 346 13.28 -5.44 -26.39
N PHE A 347 13.02 -5.66 -25.10
CA PHE A 347 12.44 -4.68 -24.19
C PHE A 347 13.34 -3.46 -24.01
N LEU A 348 14.64 -3.66 -23.79
CA LEU A 348 15.62 -2.59 -23.67
C LEU A 348 15.61 -1.69 -24.91
N LYS A 349 15.55 -2.29 -26.10
CA LYS A 349 15.43 -1.54 -27.36
C LYS A 349 14.14 -0.72 -27.43
N MET A 350 13.01 -1.28 -27.01
CA MET A 350 11.74 -0.55 -26.95
C MET A 350 11.81 0.68 -26.03
N LEU A 351 12.60 0.60 -24.96
CA LEU A 351 12.81 1.73 -24.05
C LEU A 351 13.79 2.76 -24.64
N GLU A 352 14.84 2.29 -25.31
CA GLU A 352 15.83 3.15 -25.97
C GLU A 352 15.23 4.02 -27.07
N ASP A 353 14.23 3.52 -27.79
CA ASP A 353 13.49 4.27 -28.82
C ASP A 353 12.78 5.52 -28.25
N ASP A 354 12.48 5.54 -26.95
CA ASP A 354 11.84 6.67 -26.25
C ASP A 354 12.87 7.61 -25.57
N THR A 355 14.17 7.31 -25.66
CA THR A 355 15.20 8.11 -24.99
C THR A 355 15.48 9.41 -25.72
N PHE A 356 15.74 10.48 -24.96
CA PHE A 356 16.33 11.69 -25.51
C PHE A 356 17.86 11.54 -25.57
N GLN A 357 18.49 12.19 -26.55
CA GLN A 357 19.96 12.27 -26.58
C GLN A 357 20.45 13.29 -25.52
N PRO A 358 21.38 12.92 -24.62
CA PRO A 358 21.91 13.87 -23.66
C PRO A 358 22.71 14.96 -24.36
N ILE A 359 22.47 16.23 -23.98
CA ILE A 359 23.18 17.42 -24.49
C ILE A 359 24.70 17.34 -24.27
N ALA A 360 25.17 16.46 -23.38
CA ALA A 360 26.61 16.22 -23.16
C ALA A 360 27.35 15.57 -24.34
N TYR A 361 26.65 15.14 -25.40
CA TYR A 361 27.24 14.50 -26.59
C TYR A 361 26.88 15.21 -27.91
N SER A 362 26.27 16.39 -27.86
CA SER A 362 26.19 17.23 -29.06
C SER A 362 27.57 17.85 -29.27
N GLU A 363 28.34 17.30 -30.20
CA GLU A 363 29.48 18.00 -30.80
C GLU A 363 28.93 19.25 -31.49
N ASP A 364 29.40 20.43 -31.06
CA ASP A 364 29.21 21.71 -31.76
C ASP A 364 29.80 21.69 -33.18
#